data_AF-A0A6P1LID1-F1
#
_entry.id   AF-A0A6P1LID1-F1
#
_cell.length_a   1.000
_cell.length_b   1.000
_cell.length_c   1.000
_cell.angle_alpha   90.00
_cell.angle_beta   90.00
_cell.angle_gamma   90.00
#
_symmetry.space_group_name_H-M   'P 1'
#
loop_
_entity.id
_entity.type
_entity.pdbx_description
1 polymer ?
#
loop_
_entity_poly.entity_id
_entity_poly.type
_entity_poly.pdbx_seq_one_letter_code
_entity_poly.pdbx_strand_id
1 'polypeptide(L)'
;MKPSKKSIDCCLIGEIDNVSSIQLTNNLIFLYVSEIRKNKNTIAVASIREKECIGCTKCIRVCPTDAIIGASRLAHTVISDACTGCRRCLTVCPKDCIEIRTLSANAERRAYCIKKWRSCYKKHKKRLIQNEFEQNLKYQELELSVLKTPEDRRAAICAAVVRYHKKRERQS
;
A
#
# COMPACT_ATOMS: atom_id res chain seq x y z
N MET A 1 -10.27 -22.55 0.68
CA MET A 1 -9.19 -21.54 0.57
C MET A 1 -9.23 -20.92 -0.82
N LYS A 2 -9.61 -19.65 -0.99
CA LYS A 2 -9.47 -18.97 -2.30
C LYS A 2 -7.99 -18.65 -2.50
N PRO A 3 -7.37 -19.02 -3.63
CA PRO A 3 -5.97 -18.71 -3.89
C PRO A 3 -5.80 -17.18 -3.93
N SER A 4 -4.88 -16.67 -3.11
CA SER A 4 -4.53 -15.25 -3.08
C SER A 4 -3.97 -14.87 -4.44
N LYS A 5 -4.76 -14.15 -5.23
CA LYS A 5 -4.27 -13.53 -6.46
C LYS A 5 -3.16 -12.55 -6.05
N LYS A 6 -1.89 -12.96 -6.23
CA LYS A 6 -0.75 -12.05 -6.11
C LYS A 6 -1.02 -10.88 -7.04
N SER A 7 -1.31 -9.72 -6.46
CA SER A 7 -1.54 -8.49 -7.21
C SER A 7 -0.27 -8.20 -7.99
N ILE A 8 -0.33 -8.33 -9.32
CA ILE A 8 0.78 -8.00 -10.22
C ILE A 8 1.27 -6.59 -9.86
N ASP A 9 2.57 -6.44 -9.62
CA ASP A 9 3.12 -5.13 -9.34
C ASP A 9 3.19 -4.31 -10.63
N CYS A 10 2.13 -3.55 -10.92
CA CYS A 10 2.06 -2.64 -12.06
C CYS A 10 3.00 -1.41 -11.93
N CYS A 11 3.90 -1.37 -10.93
CA CYS A 11 4.96 -0.39 -10.87
C CYS A 11 6.07 -0.79 -11.86
N LEU A 12 6.06 -0.22 -13.08
CA LEU A 12 7.08 -0.41 -14.13
C LEU A 12 8.54 -0.05 -13.71
N ILE A 13 8.73 0.37 -12.46
CA ILE A 13 9.99 0.84 -11.88
C ILE A 13 10.55 -0.17 -10.85
N GLY A 14 9.70 -1.00 -10.27
CA GLY A 14 10.07 -2.06 -9.35
C GLY A 14 10.35 -3.34 -10.13
N GLU A 15 11.60 -3.80 -10.08
CA GLU A 15 12.06 -5.15 -10.48
C GLU A 15 11.41 -5.71 -11.76
N ILE A 16 12.16 -5.61 -12.85
CA ILE A 16 11.93 -6.36 -14.08
C ILE A 16 12.27 -7.86 -13.84
N ASP A 17 11.82 -8.47 -12.76
CA ASP A 17 12.25 -9.83 -12.41
C ASP A 17 11.46 -10.91 -13.19
N ASN A 18 10.66 -10.51 -14.19
CA ASN A 18 9.99 -11.46 -15.10
C ASN A 18 9.70 -10.90 -16.51
N VAL A 19 10.39 -9.84 -16.97
CA VAL A 19 10.28 -9.45 -18.40
C VAL A 19 11.39 -10.09 -19.23
N SER A 20 12.49 -10.53 -18.60
CA SER A 20 13.53 -11.32 -19.26
C SER A 20 13.06 -12.73 -19.66
N SER A 21 12.00 -13.25 -19.01
CA SER A 21 11.39 -14.55 -19.29
C SER A 21 10.24 -14.50 -20.32
N ILE A 22 9.77 -13.30 -20.68
CA ILE A 22 8.75 -13.12 -21.72
C ILE A 22 9.47 -12.85 -23.02
N GLN A 23 9.65 -13.90 -23.83
CA GLN A 23 10.18 -13.79 -25.19
C GLN A 23 9.43 -12.68 -25.96
N LEU A 24 10.19 -11.67 -26.35
CA LEU A 24 9.79 -10.55 -27.19
C LEU A 24 9.41 -11.03 -28.59
N THR A 25 8.15 -11.34 -28.85
CA THR A 25 7.67 -11.54 -30.24
C THR A 25 6.21 -11.09 -30.47
N ASN A 26 5.69 -10.12 -29.71
CA ASN A 26 4.38 -9.55 -30.05
C ASN A 26 4.54 -8.21 -30.76
N ASN A 27 4.21 -8.16 -32.05
CA ASN A 27 4.27 -6.96 -32.90
C ASN A 27 3.42 -5.80 -32.31
N LEU A 28 2.38 -6.14 -31.53
CA LEU A 28 1.61 -5.20 -30.73
C LEU A 28 2.46 -4.42 -29.69
N ILE A 29 3.45 -5.07 -29.07
CA ILE A 29 4.35 -4.44 -28.10
C ILE A 29 5.26 -3.45 -28.81
N PHE A 30 5.74 -3.78 -30.01
CA PHE A 30 6.56 -2.87 -30.82
C PHE A 30 5.79 -1.60 -31.21
N LEU A 31 4.54 -1.74 -31.68
CA LEU A 31 3.66 -0.62 -32.01
C LEU A 31 3.34 0.23 -30.77
N TYR A 32 3.04 -0.38 -29.63
CA TYR A 32 2.81 0.32 -28.37
C TYR A 32 4.04 1.11 -27.87
N VAL A 33 5.26 0.54 -28.00
CA VAL A 33 6.52 1.22 -27.65
C VAL A 33 6.79 2.42 -28.57
N SER A 34 6.38 2.34 -29.84
CA SER A 34 6.55 3.42 -30.82
C SER A 34 5.69 4.66 -30.51
N GLU A 35 4.47 4.46 -29.99
CA GLU A 35 3.56 5.52 -29.53
C GLU A 35 4.13 6.24 -28.29
N ILE A 36 4.65 5.48 -27.32
CA ILE A 36 5.24 6.02 -26.07
C ILE A 36 6.46 6.91 -26.36
N ARG A 37 7.22 6.60 -27.41
CA ARG A 37 8.38 7.40 -27.84
C ARG A 37 8.02 8.77 -28.41
N LYS A 38 6.79 8.97 -28.92
CA LYS A 38 6.36 10.26 -29.48
C LYS A 38 6.11 11.31 -28.40
N ASN A 39 5.77 10.90 -27.17
CA ASN A 39 5.46 11.83 -26.08
C ASN A 39 6.57 11.92 -25.02
N LYS A 40 7.77 12.36 -25.45
CA LYS A 40 8.94 12.52 -24.57
C LYS A 40 8.76 13.63 -23.53
N ASN A 41 7.87 14.58 -23.80
CA ASN A 41 7.77 15.83 -23.03
C ASN A 41 6.59 15.87 -22.05
N THR A 42 6.03 14.73 -21.66
CA THR A 42 4.93 14.69 -20.68
C THR A 42 5.11 13.61 -19.63
N ILE A 43 4.57 13.87 -18.44
CA ILE A 43 4.41 12.90 -17.35
C ILE A 43 2.95 12.83 -16.91
N ALA A 44 2.47 11.65 -16.57
CA ALA A 44 1.12 11.46 -16.01
C ALA A 44 1.20 11.50 -14.49
N VAL A 45 0.37 12.32 -13.85
CA VAL A 45 0.34 12.55 -12.41
C VAL A 45 -1.10 12.49 -11.91
N ALA A 46 -1.33 11.88 -10.74
CA ALA A 46 -2.64 11.88 -10.11
C ALA A 46 -2.95 13.25 -9.50
N SER A 47 -4.20 13.70 -9.60
CA SER A 47 -4.72 14.93 -9.00
C SER A 47 -5.99 14.58 -8.23
N ILE A 48 -6.12 15.11 -7.01
CA ILE A 48 -7.25 14.83 -6.12
C ILE A 48 -8.12 16.09 -6.05
N ARG A 49 -9.43 15.94 -6.28
CA ARG A 49 -10.41 17.01 -6.06
C ARG A 49 -10.63 17.16 -4.56
N GLU A 50 -10.05 18.21 -3.98
CA GLU A 50 -10.03 18.43 -2.53
C GLU A 50 -11.44 18.52 -1.92
N LYS A 51 -12.37 19.18 -2.61
CA LYS A 51 -13.77 19.36 -2.16
C LYS A 51 -14.55 18.06 -1.99
N GLU A 52 -14.17 17.01 -2.69
CA GLU A 52 -14.85 15.71 -2.66
C GLU A 52 -14.10 14.66 -1.80
N CYS A 53 -12.87 14.97 -1.42
CA CYS A 53 -12.02 14.04 -0.70
C CYS A 53 -12.39 13.99 0.79
N ILE A 54 -12.88 12.84 1.24
CA ILE A 54 -13.29 12.61 2.65
C ILE A 54 -12.14 12.21 3.58
N GLY A 55 -10.90 12.12 3.09
CA GLY A 55 -9.76 11.71 3.92
C GLY A 55 -9.80 10.24 4.39
N CYS A 56 -10.27 9.30 3.55
CA CYS A 56 -10.40 7.88 3.93
C CYS A 56 -9.08 7.09 4.02
N THR A 57 -7.93 7.68 3.67
CA THR A 57 -6.57 7.07 3.66
C THR A 57 -6.35 5.82 2.78
N LYS A 58 -7.36 5.32 2.06
CA LYS A 58 -7.22 4.12 1.20
C LYS A 58 -6.19 4.30 0.06
N CYS A 59 -6.17 5.48 -0.55
CA CYS A 59 -5.24 5.81 -1.63
C CYS A 59 -3.77 5.83 -1.19
N ILE A 60 -3.49 6.21 0.06
CA ILE A 60 -2.13 6.23 0.63
C ILE A 60 -1.59 4.80 0.71
N ARG A 61 -2.40 3.85 1.19
CA ARG A 61 -1.97 2.45 1.42
C ARG A 61 -1.57 1.71 0.14
N VAL A 62 -2.16 2.08 -1.00
CA VAL A 62 -1.89 1.43 -2.29
C VAL A 62 -0.84 2.15 -3.13
N CYS A 63 -0.33 3.29 -2.68
CA CYS A 63 0.63 4.07 -3.43
C CYS A 63 2.03 3.43 -3.30
N PRO A 64 2.63 2.90 -4.38
CA PRO A 64 3.90 2.16 -4.30
C PRO A 64 5.11 3.06 -4.02
N THR A 65 4.96 4.38 -4.20
CA THR A 65 6.01 5.38 -3.97
C THR A 65 5.69 6.33 -2.82
N ASP A 66 4.61 6.08 -2.05
CA ASP A 66 4.13 6.99 -1.01
C ASP A 66 3.95 8.46 -1.50
N ALA A 67 3.55 8.65 -2.75
CA ALA A 67 3.40 9.97 -3.35
C ALA A 67 2.18 10.75 -2.83
N ILE A 68 1.26 10.10 -2.13
CA ILE A 68 0.04 10.71 -1.60
C ILE A 68 0.24 10.98 -0.11
N ILE A 69 0.05 12.23 0.30
CA ILE A 69 0.15 12.67 1.69
C ILE A 69 -1.21 13.19 2.14
N GLY A 70 -1.54 12.94 3.41
CA GLY A 70 -2.66 13.57 4.09
C GLY A 70 -2.96 12.81 5.38
N ALA A 71 -4.00 13.24 6.07
CA ALA A 71 -4.44 12.64 7.33
C ALA A 71 -5.88 12.15 7.22
N SER A 72 -6.29 11.33 8.19
CA SER A 72 -7.69 10.92 8.32
C SER A 72 -8.59 12.15 8.41
N ARG A 73 -9.71 12.14 7.68
CA ARG A 73 -10.71 13.22 7.63
C ARG A 73 -10.21 14.55 7.04
N LEU A 74 -9.02 14.59 6.46
CA LEU A 74 -8.49 15.74 5.72
C LEU A 74 -8.31 15.37 4.25
N ALA A 75 -8.46 16.35 3.35
CA ALA A 75 -8.18 16.14 1.94
C ALA A 75 -6.71 15.71 1.75
N HIS A 76 -6.49 14.70 0.90
CA HIS A 76 -5.15 14.25 0.58
C HIS A 76 -4.60 15.01 -0.64
N THR A 77 -3.29 15.12 -0.72
CA THR A 77 -2.56 15.81 -1.79
C THR A 77 -1.53 14.87 -2.42
N VAL A 78 -1.26 15.05 -3.70
CA VAL A 78 -0.29 14.25 -4.46
C VAL A 78 1.00 15.05 -4.68
N ILE A 79 2.15 14.48 -4.33
CA ILE A 79 3.45 15.02 -4.70
C ILE A 79 3.74 14.62 -6.15
N SER A 80 3.60 15.57 -7.08
CA SER A 80 3.72 15.33 -8.52
C SER A 80 5.01 14.61 -8.92
N ASP A 81 6.16 15.01 -8.36
CA ASP A 81 7.43 14.42 -8.75
C ASP A 81 7.66 13.00 -8.20
N ALA A 82 6.91 12.58 -7.17
CA ALA A 82 6.97 11.22 -6.62
C ALA A 82 5.88 10.31 -7.21
N CYS A 83 4.87 10.89 -7.86
CA CYS A 83 3.78 10.17 -8.49
C CYS A 83 4.21 9.59 -9.84
N THR A 84 4.06 8.28 -10.00
CA THR A 84 4.38 7.55 -11.24
C THR A 84 3.23 7.53 -12.24
N GLY A 85 2.04 7.98 -11.84
CA GLY A 85 0.83 7.86 -12.66
C GLY A 85 0.31 6.42 -12.81
N CYS A 86 0.68 5.49 -11.92
CA CYS A 86 0.30 4.06 -12.00
C CYS A 86 -1.19 3.74 -11.81
N ARG A 87 -2.04 4.73 -11.52
CA ARG A 87 -3.51 4.64 -11.39
C ARG A 87 -4.08 3.70 -10.32
N ARG A 88 -3.25 3.08 -9.46
CA ARG A 88 -3.72 2.23 -8.33
C ARG A 88 -4.67 2.95 -7.37
N CYS A 89 -4.48 4.25 -7.18
CA CYS A 89 -5.32 5.05 -6.29
C CYS A 89 -6.75 5.26 -6.81
N LEU A 90 -6.97 5.17 -8.13
CA LEU A 90 -8.30 5.35 -8.72
C LEU A 90 -9.24 4.22 -8.28
N THR A 91 -8.78 2.97 -8.36
CA THR A 91 -9.63 1.79 -8.08
C THR A 91 -10.03 1.63 -6.62
N VAL A 92 -9.34 2.30 -5.69
CA VAL A 92 -9.60 2.19 -4.25
C VAL A 92 -10.30 3.40 -3.66
N CYS A 93 -10.47 4.48 -4.42
CA CYS A 93 -11.09 5.70 -3.92
C CYS A 93 -12.62 5.52 -3.85
N PRO A 94 -13.26 5.55 -2.68
CA PRO A 94 -14.70 5.32 -2.57
C PRO A 94 -15.56 6.47 -3.10
N LYS A 95 -14.94 7.63 -3.38
CA LYS A 95 -15.61 8.84 -3.87
C LYS A 95 -15.23 9.16 -5.32
N ASP A 96 -14.35 8.37 -5.94
CA ASP A 96 -13.84 8.59 -7.29
C ASP A 96 -13.35 10.04 -7.55
N CYS A 97 -12.76 10.65 -6.52
CA CYS A 97 -12.30 12.05 -6.54
C CYS A 97 -10.87 12.22 -7.10
N ILE A 98 -10.33 11.21 -7.81
CA ILE A 98 -8.94 11.19 -8.30
C ILE A 98 -8.92 11.11 -9.82
N GLU A 99 -8.19 12.01 -10.46
CA GLU A 99 -8.00 12.08 -11.91
C GLU A 99 -6.52 11.93 -12.26
N ILE A 100 -6.23 11.57 -13.51
CA ILE A 100 -4.86 11.58 -14.05
C ILE A 100 -4.72 12.79 -14.97
N ARG A 101 -3.79 13.67 -14.62
CA ARG A 101 -3.42 14.84 -15.41
C ARG A 101 -2.08 14.59 -16.09
N THR A 102 -2.00 14.97 -17.35
CA THR A 102 -0.73 15.01 -18.10
C THR A 102 -0.08 16.37 -17.91
N LEU A 103 1.11 16.39 -17.33
CA LEU A 103 1.91 17.60 -17.16
C LEU A 103 3.01 17.62 -18.22
N SER A 104 3.31 18.80 -18.76
CA SER A 104 4.51 18.99 -19.57
C SER A 104 5.76 18.83 -18.68
N ALA A 105 6.72 18.05 -19.16
CA ALA A 105 7.97 17.79 -18.50
C ALA A 105 9.06 17.65 -19.55
N ASN A 106 10.07 18.50 -19.50
CA ASN A 106 11.25 18.34 -20.34
C ASN A 106 12.02 17.05 -19.98
N ALA A 107 13.01 16.70 -20.81
CA ALA A 107 13.81 15.50 -20.61
C ALA A 107 14.51 15.45 -19.23
N GLU A 108 14.99 16.60 -18.74
CA GLU A 108 15.64 16.72 -17.43
C GLU A 108 14.69 16.42 -16.28
N ARG A 109 13.49 17.04 -16.27
CA ARG A 109 12.46 16.79 -15.27
C ARG A 109 12.03 15.33 -15.28
N ARG A 110 11.88 14.74 -16.47
CA ARG A 110 11.54 13.33 -16.62
C ARG A 110 12.61 12.42 -16.00
N ALA A 111 13.89 12.70 -16.27
CA ALA A 111 15.01 11.97 -15.68
C ALA A 111 15.04 12.10 -14.14
N TYR A 112 14.80 13.31 -13.62
CA TYR A 112 14.67 13.56 -12.19
C TYR A 112 13.54 12.75 -11.56
N CYS A 113 12.34 12.78 -12.16
CA CYS A 113 11.19 12.01 -11.70
C CYS A 113 11.49 10.51 -11.67
N ILE A 114 12.11 9.96 -12.72
CA ILE A 114 12.49 8.53 -12.77
C ILE A 114 13.44 8.17 -11.60
N LYS A 115 14.44 9.00 -11.33
CA LYS A 115 15.35 8.79 -10.20
C LYS A 115 14.61 8.85 -8.86
N LYS A 116 13.70 9.81 -8.70
CA LYS A 116 12.88 10.01 -7.49
C LYS A 116 11.94 8.83 -7.25
N TRP A 117 11.21 8.38 -8.27
CA TRP A 117 10.32 7.23 -8.20
C TRP A 117 11.05 5.96 -7.74
N ARG A 118 12.24 5.68 -8.31
CA ARG A 118 13.09 4.56 -7.89
C ARG A 118 13.47 4.65 -6.41
N SER A 119 13.87 5.84 -5.96
CA SER A 119 14.25 6.07 -4.56
C SER A 119 13.07 5.87 -3.62
N CYS A 120 11.93 6.50 -3.92
CA CYS A 120 10.71 6.40 -3.12
C CYS A 120 10.18 4.96 -3.05
N TYR A 121 10.16 4.24 -4.16
CA TYR A 121 9.74 2.84 -4.20
C TYR A 121 10.61 1.94 -3.31
N LYS A 122 11.95 2.07 -3.39
CA LYS A 122 12.87 1.31 -2.53
C LYS A 122 12.65 1.60 -1.05
N LYS A 123 12.44 2.86 -0.69
CA LYS A 123 12.14 3.27 0.70
C LYS A 123 10.81 2.69 1.18
N HIS A 124 9.77 2.76 0.35
CA HIS A 124 8.45 2.19 0.64
C HIS A 124 8.54 0.67 0.87
N LYS A 125 9.18 -0.08 -0.04
CA LYS A 125 9.38 -1.54 0.10
C LYS A 125 10.12 -1.89 1.40
N LYS A 126 11.21 -1.17 1.70
CA LYS A 126 11.96 -1.35 2.96
C LYS A 126 11.07 -1.11 4.19
N ARG A 127 10.26 -0.05 4.18
CA ARG A 127 9.32 0.28 5.28
C ARG A 127 8.26 -0.80 5.45
N LEU A 128 7.69 -1.33 4.37
CA LEU A 128 6.71 -2.42 4.46
C LEU A 128 7.31 -3.69 5.06
N ILE A 129 8.50 -4.10 4.60
CA ILE A 129 9.21 -5.27 5.13
C ILE A 129 9.50 -5.08 6.63
N GLN A 130 9.97 -3.90 7.02
CA GLN A 130 10.24 -3.59 8.42
C GLN A 130 8.96 -3.67 9.27
N ASN A 131 7.88 -3.04 8.81
CA ASN A 131 6.59 -3.06 9.52
C ASN A 131 6.02 -4.48 9.63
N GLU A 132 6.16 -5.31 8.59
CA GLU A 132 5.73 -6.70 8.60
C GLU A 132 6.53 -7.52 9.60
N PHE A 133 7.85 -7.37 9.62
CA PHE A 133 8.73 -8.02 10.59
C PHE A 133 8.37 -7.63 12.03
N GLU A 134 8.21 -6.33 12.31
CA GLU A 134 7.81 -5.83 13.63
C GLU A 134 6.44 -6.36 14.08
N GLN A 135 5.46 -6.41 13.16
CA GLN A 135 4.16 -6.97 13.45
C GLN A 135 4.26 -8.47 13.78
N ASN A 136 5.01 -9.23 12.98
CA ASN A 136 5.18 -10.67 13.17
C ASN A 136 5.87 -10.97 14.51
N LEU A 137 6.91 -10.21 14.88
CA LEU A 137 7.55 -10.33 16.20
C LEU A 137 6.55 -10.08 17.33
N LYS A 138 5.76 -9.00 17.23
CA LYS A 138 4.73 -8.68 18.22
C LYS A 138 3.68 -9.80 18.33
N TYR A 139 3.26 -10.39 17.20
CA TYR A 139 2.34 -11.53 17.22
C TYR A 139 2.98 -12.76 17.86
N GLN A 140 4.24 -13.05 17.57
CA GLN A 140 4.96 -14.17 18.16
C GLN A 140 5.14 -14.00 19.68
N GLU A 141 5.50 -12.79 20.13
CA GLU A 141 5.56 -12.44 21.55
C GLU A 141 4.19 -12.56 22.24
N LEU A 142 3.13 -12.07 21.58
CA LEU A 142 1.76 -12.21 22.07
C LEU A 142 1.34 -13.69 22.14
N GLU A 143 1.63 -14.50 21.13
CA GLU A 143 1.36 -15.94 21.14
C GLU A 143 2.08 -16.64 22.29
N LEU A 144 3.37 -16.34 22.49
CA LEU A 144 4.15 -16.84 23.63
C LEU A 144 3.56 -16.37 24.97
N SER A 145 2.99 -15.16 25.02
CA SER A 145 2.33 -14.64 26.23
C SER A 145 0.94 -15.25 26.51
N VAL A 146 0.23 -15.71 25.47
CA VAL A 146 -1.08 -16.38 25.54
C VAL A 146 -0.93 -17.89 25.78
N LEU A 147 0.26 -18.43 25.45
CA LEU A 147 0.73 -19.77 25.79
C LEU A 147 1.44 -19.83 27.16
N LYS A 148 1.07 -18.94 28.09
CA LYS A 148 1.19 -19.28 29.52
C LYS A 148 0.21 -20.44 29.74
N THR A 149 0.80 -21.61 29.98
CA THR A 149 0.31 -23.00 29.97
C THR A 149 -1.21 -23.29 30.02
N PRO A 150 -1.66 -24.47 29.53
CA PRO A 150 -3.02 -24.96 29.75
C PRO A 150 -3.44 -24.93 31.22
N GLU A 151 -2.49 -25.13 32.15
CA GLU A 151 -2.71 -24.96 33.59
C GLU A 151 -3.05 -23.51 33.97
N ASP A 152 -2.31 -22.52 33.46
CA ASP A 152 -2.57 -21.09 33.73
C ASP A 152 -3.95 -20.65 33.25
N ARG A 153 -4.39 -21.16 32.08
CA ARG A 153 -5.72 -20.88 31.54
C ARG A 153 -6.83 -21.53 32.39
N ARG A 154 -6.63 -22.77 32.84
CA ARG A 154 -7.56 -23.47 33.75
C ARG A 154 -7.64 -22.77 35.11
N ALA A 155 -6.51 -22.34 35.66
CA ALA A 155 -6.43 -21.61 36.92
C ALA A 155 -7.19 -20.28 36.85
N ALA A 156 -7.04 -19.53 35.74
CA ALA A 156 -7.74 -18.26 35.55
C ALA A 156 -9.28 -18.43 35.47
N ILE A 157 -9.76 -19.47 34.77
CA ILE A 157 -11.20 -19.78 34.66
C ILE A 157 -11.76 -20.19 36.02
N CYS A 158 -11.10 -21.12 36.72
CA CYS A 158 -11.51 -21.55 38.06
C CYS A 158 -11.59 -20.36 39.03
N ALA A 159 -10.58 -19.48 39.01
CA ALA A 159 -10.59 -18.26 39.84
C ALA A 159 -11.77 -17.33 39.51
N ALA A 160 -12.17 -17.22 38.23
CA ALA A 160 -13.32 -16.42 37.82
C ALA A 160 -14.65 -17.01 38.32
N VAL A 161 -14.82 -18.33 38.21
CA VAL A 161 -16.02 -19.04 38.68
C VAL A 161 -16.17 -18.89 40.20
N VAL A 162 -15.11 -19.05 40.97
CA VAL A 162 -15.13 -18.86 42.43
C VAL A 162 -15.52 -17.43 42.81
N ARG A 163 -15.00 -16.42 42.10
CA ARG A 163 -15.39 -15.01 42.31
C ARG A 163 -16.88 -14.78 42.08
N TYR A 164 -17.45 -15.42 41.06
CA TYR A 164 -18.88 -15.32 40.76
C TYR A 164 -19.74 -15.94 41.86
N HIS A 165 -19.39 -17.13 42.34
CA HIS A 165 -20.11 -17.78 43.44
C HIS A 165 -20.06 -16.97 44.74
N LYS A 166 -18.87 -16.49 45.15
CA LYS A 166 -18.74 -15.58 46.30
C LYS A 166 -19.56 -14.30 46.16
N LYS A 167 -19.69 -13.76 44.94
CA LYS A 167 -20.53 -12.58 44.70
C LYS A 167 -22.01 -12.90 44.86
N ARG A 168 -22.47 -14.06 44.40
CA ARG A 168 -23.86 -14.54 44.58
C ARG A 168 -24.20 -14.80 46.05
N GLU A 169 -23.29 -15.42 46.80
CA GLU A 169 -23.47 -15.68 48.23
C GLU A 169 -23.55 -14.39 49.05
N ARG A 170 -22.81 -13.34 48.67
CA ARG A 170 -22.90 -12.02 49.32
C ARG A 170 -24.15 -11.21 48.96
N GLN A 171 -24.90 -11.66 47.96
CA GLN A 171 -26.14 -11.03 47.49
C GLN A 171 -27.39 -11.79 47.95
N SER A 172 -27.20 -12.88 48.69
CA SER A 172 -28.24 -13.68 49.38
C SER A 172 -28.17 -13.36 50.87
#